data_AF-A0AAD6A571-F1
#
_entry.id   AF-A0AAD6A571-F1
#
_cell.length_a   1.000
_cell.length_b   1.000
_cell.length_c   1.000
_cell.angle_alpha   90.00
_cell.angle_beta   90.00
_cell.angle_gamma   90.00
#
_symmetry.space_group_name_H-M   'P 1'
#
loop_
_entity.id
_entity.type
_entity.pdbx_description
1 polymer ?
#
loop_
_entity_poly.entity_id
_entity_poly.type
_entity_poly.pdbx_seq_one_letter_code
_entity_poly.pdbx_strand_id
1 'polypeptide(L)'
;MAAPKNIPKDAQVMIQILKDMGITEYEPRVINQMLEFTYRYVTTIIEDAKIYATHAKKSTVDADDIKLAIQCRMDQSFTSPPPRDFLLEVARQKNLTPLPLIKPYTGPRLPPDRYCLTAPNYRLKTVQKKVYI
;
A
#
# COMPACT_ATOMS: atom_id res chain seq x y z
N MET A 1 8.64 21.85 -36.44
CA MET A 1 9.20 20.74 -35.64
C MET A 1 9.72 21.33 -34.34
N ALA A 2 8.99 21.15 -33.23
CA ALA A 2 9.33 21.81 -31.97
C ALA A 2 10.58 21.16 -31.34
N ALA A 3 11.57 21.98 -31.01
CA ALA A 3 12.80 21.60 -30.31
C ALA A 3 12.51 20.82 -29.02
N PRO A 4 13.37 19.89 -28.60
CA PRO A 4 13.10 19.01 -27.48
C PRO A 4 12.99 19.84 -26.20
N LYS A 5 11.85 19.70 -25.50
CA LYS A 5 11.71 20.19 -24.12
C LYS A 5 12.87 19.57 -23.33
N ASN A 6 13.69 20.40 -22.70
CA ASN A 6 14.91 19.97 -22.02
C ASN A 6 14.53 19.15 -20.77
N ILE A 7 14.36 17.83 -20.93
CA ILE A 7 13.94 16.92 -19.86
C ILE A 7 15.11 16.82 -18.85
N PRO A 8 14.87 17.03 -17.54
CA PRO A 8 15.90 16.90 -16.50
C PRO A 8 16.60 15.54 -16.54
N LYS A 9 17.89 15.49 -16.16
CA LYS A 9 18.67 14.24 -16.18
C LYS A 9 17.99 13.11 -15.40
N ASP A 10 17.46 13.39 -14.22
CA ASP A 10 16.80 12.38 -13.38
C ASP A 10 15.52 11.85 -14.03
N ALA A 11 14.78 12.70 -14.75
CA ALA A 11 13.63 12.27 -15.55
C ALA A 11 14.05 11.37 -16.71
N GLN A 12 15.21 11.63 -17.34
CA GLN A 12 15.77 10.74 -18.38
C GLN A 12 16.13 9.36 -17.81
N VAL A 13 16.68 9.31 -16.58
CA VAL A 13 16.97 8.04 -15.88
C VAL A 13 15.67 7.27 -15.60
N MET A 14 14.62 7.93 -15.10
CA MET A 14 13.32 7.28 -14.88
C MET A 14 12.71 6.73 -16.18
N ILE A 15 12.83 7.46 -17.29
CA ILE A 15 12.41 6.98 -18.61
C ILE A 15 13.21 5.74 -19.03
N GLN A 16 14.52 5.73 -18.76
CA GLN A 16 15.35 4.57 -19.08
C GLN A 16 14.97 3.34 -18.24
N ILE A 17 14.68 3.52 -16.95
CA ILE A 17 14.18 2.43 -16.09
C ILE A 17 12.89 1.83 -16.65
N LEU A 18 11.93 2.66 -17.07
CA LEU A 18 10.69 2.17 -17.68
C LEU A 18 10.93 1.41 -18.99
N LYS A 19 11.88 1.87 -19.81
CA LYS A 19 12.30 1.16 -21.03
C LYS A 19 12.93 -0.20 -20.73
N ASP A 20 13.80 -0.27 -19.73
CA ASP A 20 14.46 -1.51 -19.32
C ASP A 20 13.44 -2.53 -18.75
N MET A 21 12.36 -2.04 -18.15
CA MET A 21 11.20 -2.87 -17.73
C MET A 21 10.26 -3.26 -18.88
N GLY A 22 10.52 -2.82 -20.11
CA GLY A 22 9.69 -3.10 -21.28
C GLY A 22 8.39 -2.28 -21.35
N ILE A 23 8.27 -1.21 -20.57
CA ILE A 23 7.08 -0.34 -20.55
C ILE A 23 7.25 0.77 -21.59
N THR A 24 6.52 0.65 -22.70
CA THR A 24 6.60 1.60 -23.82
C THR A 24 5.55 2.70 -23.78
N GLU A 25 4.44 2.48 -23.08
CA GLU A 25 3.31 3.41 -23.00
C GLU A 25 3.03 3.78 -21.55
N TYR A 26 3.13 5.07 -21.22
CA TYR A 26 2.82 5.61 -19.90
C TYR A 26 2.44 7.09 -20.02
N GLU A 27 1.65 7.59 -19.07
CA GLU A 27 1.35 9.02 -18.99
C GLU A 27 2.61 9.80 -18.55
N PRO A 28 2.91 10.97 -19.13
CA PRO A 28 4.05 11.79 -18.71
C PRO A 28 4.08 12.12 -17.21
N ARG A 29 2.90 12.14 -16.56
CA ARG A 29 2.77 12.37 -15.12
C ARG A 29 3.42 11.28 -14.26
N VAL A 30 3.53 10.05 -14.77
CA VAL A 30 4.16 8.92 -14.06
C VAL A 30 5.62 9.25 -13.73
N ILE A 31 6.35 9.86 -14.66
CA ILE A 31 7.75 10.26 -14.43
C ILE A 31 7.86 11.24 -13.26
N ASN A 32 6.98 12.25 -13.21
CA ASN A 32 6.98 13.23 -12.14
C ASN A 32 6.64 12.58 -10.78
N GLN A 33 5.68 11.64 -10.76
CA GLN A 33 5.32 10.92 -9.54
C GLN A 33 6.45 10.00 -9.06
N MET A 34 7.14 9.31 -9.96
CA MET A 34 8.30 8.48 -9.63
C MET A 34 9.44 9.32 -9.07
N LEU A 35 9.70 10.51 -9.64
CA LEU A 35 10.68 11.45 -9.11
C LEU A 35 10.30 11.92 -7.71
N GLU A 36 9.07 12.41 -7.52
CA GLU A 36 8.58 12.87 -6.22
C GLU A 36 8.68 11.77 -5.15
N PHE A 37 8.28 10.55 -5.51
CA PHE A 37 8.42 9.38 -4.65
C PHE A 37 9.88 9.12 -4.28
N THR A 38 10.79 9.13 -5.25
CA THR A 38 12.21 8.86 -5.04
C THR A 38 12.84 9.91 -4.12
N TYR A 39 12.59 11.20 -4.37
CA TYR A 39 13.12 12.26 -3.51
C TYR A 39 12.55 12.18 -2.09
N ARG A 40 11.25 11.92 -1.93
CA ARG A 40 10.62 11.75 -0.62
C ARG A 40 11.23 10.55 0.11
N TYR A 41 11.34 9.41 -0.55
CA TYR A 41 11.92 8.20 0.03
C TYR A 41 13.36 8.43 0.48
N VAL A 42 14.23 8.92 -0.40
CA VAL A 42 15.65 9.18 -0.09
C VAL A 42 15.79 10.19 1.04
N THR A 43 15.01 11.27 1.04
CA THR A 43 15.03 12.28 2.11
C THR A 43 14.66 11.64 3.45
N THR A 44 13.57 10.87 3.51
CA THR A 44 13.16 10.21 4.75
C THR A 44 14.20 9.20 5.25
N ILE A 45 14.84 8.43 4.37
CA ILE A 45 15.90 7.50 4.74
C ILE A 45 17.12 8.23 5.31
N ILE A 46 17.52 9.35 4.70
CA ILE A 46 18.65 10.15 5.18
C ILE A 46 18.32 10.81 6.53
N GLU A 47 17.07 11.25 6.75
CA GLU A 47 16.62 11.78 8.03
C GLU A 47 16.68 10.71 9.13
N ASP A 48 16.18 9.51 8.87
CA ASP A 48 16.25 8.38 9.81
C ASP A 48 17.72 7.99 10.10
N ALA A 49 18.58 7.96 9.08
CA ALA A 49 20.00 7.65 9.24
C ALA A 49 20.74 8.72 10.07
N LYS A 50 20.40 10.01 9.92
CA LYS A 50 20.94 11.09 10.77
C LYS A 50 20.55 10.91 12.24
N ILE A 51 19.32 10.46 12.50
CA ILE A 51 18.87 10.15 13.86
C ILE A 51 19.74 9.01 14.42
N TYR A 52 19.95 7.93 13.67
CA TYR A 52 20.80 6.82 14.12
C TYR A 52 22.26 7.19 14.36
N ALA A 53 22.87 7.98 13.46
CA ALA A 53 24.22 8.49 13.65
C ALA A 53 24.33 9.34 14.94
N THR A 54 23.33 10.19 15.19
CA THR A 54 23.24 11.02 16.41
C THR A 54 23.12 10.15 17.67
N HIS A 55 22.30 9.09 17.64
CA HIS A 55 22.18 8.12 18.72
C HIS A 55 23.50 7.37 18.98
N ALA A 56 24.27 7.09 17.94
CA ALA A 56 25.60 6.49 18.03
C ALA A 56 26.70 7.50 18.41
N LYS A 57 26.36 8.77 18.69
CA LYS A 57 27.29 9.89 18.98
C LYS A 57 28.31 10.14 17.86
N LYS A 58 27.94 9.82 16.61
CA LYS A 58 28.74 10.11 15.42
C LYS A 58 28.34 11.46 14.84
N SER A 59 29.32 12.20 14.32
CA SER A 59 29.07 13.49 13.65
C SER A 59 28.79 13.33 12.14
N THR A 60 29.06 12.15 11.59
CA THR A 60 28.89 11.81 10.17
C THR A 60 27.98 10.60 10.04
N VAL A 61 27.22 10.54 8.95
CA VAL A 61 26.35 9.39 8.63
C VAL A 61 27.18 8.36 7.91
N ASP A 62 27.20 7.13 8.43
CA ASP A 62 27.92 6.01 7.82
C ASP A 62 26.98 5.14 6.97
N ALA A 63 27.57 4.26 6.15
CA ALA A 63 26.81 3.31 5.34
C ALA A 63 25.92 2.38 6.18
N ASP A 64 26.34 2.06 7.40
CA ASP A 64 25.57 1.19 8.29
C ASP A 64 24.33 1.87 8.88
N ASP A 65 24.38 3.19 9.08
CA ASP A 65 23.22 3.99 9.51
C ASP A 65 22.14 4.02 8.41
N ILE A 66 22.57 4.13 7.14
CA ILE A 66 21.69 4.06 5.97
C ILE A 66 21.08 2.67 5.80
N LYS A 67 21.89 1.60 5.95
CA LYS A 67 21.39 0.22 5.89
C LYS A 67 20.34 -0.04 6.96
N LEU A 68 20.57 0.42 8.18
CA LEU A 68 19.63 0.29 9.29
C LEU A 68 18.31 1.03 8.98
N ALA A 69 18.39 2.26 8.46
CA ALA A 69 17.20 3.03 8.04
C ALA A 69 16.38 2.32 6.97
N ILE A 70 17.05 1.74 5.97
CA ILE A 70 16.37 0.97 4.93
C ILE A 70 15.66 -0.25 5.53
N GLN A 71 16.34 -1.02 6.39
CA GLN A 71 15.76 -2.21 7.03
C GLN A 71 14.52 -1.87 7.86
N CYS A 72 14.61 -0.88 8.74
CA CYS A 72 13.47 -0.46 9.57
C CYS A 72 12.28 0.02 8.75
N ARG A 73 12.53 0.69 7.60
CA ARG A 73 11.46 1.11 6.68
C ARG A 73 10.86 -0.05 5.91
N MET A 74 11.67 -1.02 5.50
CA MET A 74 11.21 -2.22 4.82
C MET A 74 10.20 -2.98 5.69
N ASP A 75 10.49 -3.16 6.97
CA ASP A 75 9.60 -3.86 7.91
C ASP A 75 8.24 -3.18 8.09
N GLN A 76 8.16 -1.85 7.90
CA GLN A 76 6.93 -1.08 8.09
C GLN A 76 6.12 -0.90 6.80
N SER A 77 6.79 -0.64 5.68
CA SER A 77 6.16 -0.17 4.44
C SER A 77 6.05 -1.26 3.37
N PHE A 78 6.89 -2.29 3.43
CA PHE A 78 6.94 -3.33 2.42
C PHE A 78 6.52 -4.67 3.04
N THR A 79 5.37 -5.18 2.60
CA THR A 79 4.97 -6.52 2.97
C THR A 79 5.62 -7.53 2.04
N SER A 80 6.47 -8.39 2.60
CA SER A 80 6.84 -9.62 1.92
C SER A 80 5.68 -10.61 2.06
N PRO A 81 5.29 -11.35 1.00
CA PRO A 81 4.29 -12.40 1.15
C PRO A 81 4.75 -13.36 2.26
N PRO A 82 3.84 -13.77 3.17
CA PRO A 82 4.21 -14.63 4.27
C PRO A 82 4.83 -15.93 3.74
N PRO A 83 5.80 -16.52 4.46
CA PRO A 83 6.44 -17.75 4.04
C PRO A 83 5.44 -18.87 3.77
N ARG A 84 5.73 -19.69 2.76
CA ARG A 84 4.85 -20.81 2.35
C ARG A 84 4.51 -21.73 3.52
N ASP A 85 5.48 -22.03 4.38
CA ASP A 85 5.28 -22.94 5.51
C ASP A 85 4.33 -22.35 6.56
N PHE A 86 4.38 -21.03 6.77
CA PHE A 86 3.41 -20.34 7.62
C PHE A 86 2.00 -20.45 7.05
N LEU A 87 1.83 -20.23 5.74
CA LEU A 87 0.53 -20.41 5.07
C LEU A 87 0.04 -21.85 5.12
N LEU A 88 0.92 -22.83 5.01
CA LEU A 88 0.57 -24.25 5.13
C LEU A 88 0.10 -24.61 6.54
N GLU A 89 0.72 -24.09 7.59
CA GLU A 89 0.26 -24.33 8.96
C GLU A 89 -1.10 -23.68 9.22
N VAL A 90 -1.31 -22.45 8.76
CA VAL A 90 -2.63 -21.79 8.83
C VAL A 90 -3.69 -22.59 8.07
N ALA A 91 -3.36 -23.06 6.86
CA ALA A 91 -4.25 -23.89 6.06
C ALA A 91 -4.57 -25.21 6.77
N ARG A 92 -3.56 -25.88 7.35
CA ARG A 92 -3.76 -27.12 8.12
C ARG A 92 -4.73 -26.88 9.28
N GLN A 93 -4.54 -25.83 10.07
CA GLN A 93 -5.43 -25.50 11.18
C GLN A 93 -6.86 -25.20 10.74
N LYS A 94 -7.05 -24.46 9.64
CA LYS A 94 -8.39 -24.16 9.11
C LYS A 94 -9.07 -25.39 8.52
N ASN A 95 -8.32 -26.22 7.81
CA ASN A 95 -8.84 -27.42 7.13
C ASN A 95 -9.14 -28.58 8.10
N LEU A 96 -8.75 -28.48 9.38
CA LEU A 96 -9.19 -29.43 10.42
C LEU A 96 -10.70 -29.37 10.68
N THR A 97 -11.36 -28.23 10.38
CA THR A 97 -12.80 -28.10 10.58
C THR A 97 -13.53 -28.72 9.38
N PRO A 98 -14.29 -29.81 9.57
CA PRO A 98 -15.01 -30.44 8.48
C PRO A 98 -16.06 -29.49 7.90
N LEU A 99 -16.34 -29.65 6.61
CA LEU A 99 -17.35 -28.84 5.93
C LEU A 99 -18.74 -29.06 6.56
N PRO A 100 -19.56 -28.01 6.70
CA PRO A 100 -20.94 -28.15 7.15
C PRO A 100 -21.75 -29.05 6.20
N LEU A 101 -22.69 -29.81 6.77
CA LEU A 101 -23.61 -30.64 5.98
C LEU A 101 -24.41 -29.79 4.99
N ILE A 102 -24.41 -30.22 3.72
CA ILE A 102 -25.20 -29.60 2.66
C ILE A 102 -26.64 -30.10 2.80
N LYS A 103 -27.60 -29.19 3.03
CA LYS A 103 -29.03 -29.53 3.02
C LYS A 103 -29.52 -29.61 1.57
N PRO A 104 -30.45 -30.51 1.22
CA PRO A 104 -30.92 -30.72 -0.16
C PRO A 104 -31.81 -29.59 -0.73
N TYR A 105 -31.77 -28.39 -0.14
CA TYR A 105 -32.55 -27.25 -0.61
C TYR A 105 -31.89 -26.60 -1.83
N THR A 106 -32.67 -26.34 -2.88
CA THR A 106 -32.21 -25.65 -4.08
C THR A 106 -32.16 -24.14 -3.83
N GLY A 107 -30.96 -23.57 -3.65
CA GLY A 107 -30.75 -22.12 -3.62
C GLY A 107 -29.54 -21.65 -2.81
N PRO A 108 -29.11 -20.39 -2.97
CA PRO A 108 -28.02 -19.81 -2.19
C PRO A 108 -28.41 -19.68 -0.71
N ARG A 109 -27.55 -20.17 0.18
CA ARG A 109 -27.75 -20.07 1.63
C ARG A 109 -27.25 -18.72 2.13
N LEU A 110 -28.16 -17.85 2.54
CA LEU A 110 -27.81 -16.62 3.23
C LEU A 110 -27.45 -16.90 4.70
N PRO A 111 -26.55 -16.11 5.30
CA PRO A 111 -26.39 -16.06 6.75
C PRO A 111 -27.72 -15.71 7.45
N PRO A 112 -27.88 -15.98 8.75
CA PRO A 112 -29.02 -15.47 9.53
C PRO A 112 -29.20 -13.95 9.35
N ASP A 113 -30.44 -13.46 9.33
CA ASP A 113 -30.77 -12.05 9.03
C ASP A 113 -29.98 -11.01 9.84
N ARG A 114 -29.62 -11.33 11.09
CA ARG A 114 -28.77 -10.48 11.94
C ARG A 114 -27.36 -10.23 11.39
N TYR A 115 -26.89 -11.10 10.50
CA TYR A 115 -25.61 -10.99 9.79
C TYR A 115 -25.81 -10.58 8.32
N CYS A 116 -27.04 -10.33 7.88
CA CYS A 116 -27.35 -9.81 6.56
C CYS A 116 -27.38 -8.28 6.59
N LEU A 117 -26.72 -7.64 5.62
CA LEU A 117 -26.70 -6.19 5.45
C LEU A 117 -27.91 -5.67 4.66
N THR A 118 -29.08 -6.28 4.86
CA THR A 118 -30.33 -5.93 4.16
C THR A 118 -31.19 -4.92 4.93
N ALA A 119 -30.94 -4.76 6.23
CA ALA A 119 -31.67 -3.80 7.05
C ALA A 119 -31.20 -2.35 6.78
N PRO A 120 -32.10 -1.36 6.81
CA PRO A 120 -31.72 0.05 6.71
C PRO A 120 -30.74 0.44 7.84
N ASN A 121 -29.53 0.85 7.48
CA ASN A 121 -28.50 1.32 8.41
C ASN A 121 -28.53 2.85 8.64
N TYR A 122 -29.55 3.53 8.14
CA TYR A 122 -29.74 4.97 8.31
C TYR A 122 -31.20 5.29 8.66
N ARG A 123 -31.40 6.38 9.41
CA ARG A 123 -32.70 6.99 9.65
C ARG A 123 -32.66 8.43 9.16
N LEU A 124 -33.55 8.77 8.24
CA LEU A 124 -33.69 10.16 7.78
C LEU A 124 -34.29 11.00 8.92
N LYS A 125 -33.57 12.02 9.38
CA LYS A 125 -34.14 13.03 10.28
C LYS A 125 -35.03 13.96 9.46
N THR A 126 -36.34 13.86 9.62
CA THR A 126 -37.27 14.82 9.03
C THR A 126 -37.17 16.15 9.78
N VAL A 127 -36.75 17.21 9.10
CA VAL A 127 -36.80 18.58 9.64
C VAL A 127 -38.26 19.01 9.67
N GLN A 128 -38.82 19.19 10.86
CA GLN A 128 -40.18 19.73 11.01
C GLN A 128 -40.21 21.16 10.46
N LYS A 129 -40.89 21.36 9.33
CA LYS A 129 -41.14 22.69 8.78
C LYS A 129 -42.15 23.38 9.71
N LYS A 130 -41.68 24.32 10.54
CA LYS A 130 -42.57 25.18 11.32
C LYS A 130 -43.40 25.99 10.33
N VAL A 131 -44.68 25.63 10.20
CA VAL A 131 -45.67 26.44 9.49
C VAL A 131 -45.96 27.61 10.42
N TYR A 132 -45.49 28.79 10.06
CA TYR A 132 -45.91 30.03 10.68
C TYR A 132 -47.26 30.39 10.04
N ILE A 133 -48.30 30.40 10.88
CA ILE A 133 -49.66 30.86 10.54
C ILE A 133 -49.64 32.39 10.45
#